data_AF-A0A7S2KUN4-F1
#
_entry.id   AF-A0A7S2KUN4-F1
#
_cell.length_a   1.000
_cell.length_b   1.000
_cell.length_c   1.000
_cell.angle_alpha   90.00
_cell.angle_beta   90.00
_cell.angle_gamma   90.00
#
_symmetry.space_group_name_H-M   'P 1'
#
loop_
_entity.id
_entity.type
_entity.pdbx_description
1 polymer ?
#
loop_
_entity_poly.entity_id
_entity_poly.type
_entity_poly.pdbx_seq_one_letter_code
_entity_poly.pdbx_strand_id
1 'polypeptide(L)'
;MDRGLGSWAGMKSATEQLDQNDPHFRQQDFVPSHGACYWVCAYANCQHAVSAAVTKDPTETSFYRAISLSEGTVSVVDSGGVCFTRVWCCFEIYTSLMDQAPKRGYKYDVYTARSSMFGPAIGLVDGLSVYDQR
;
A
#
# COMPACT_ATOMS: atom_id res chain seq x y z
N MET A 1 10.39 -25.28 34.12
CA MET A 1 11.35 -24.34 33.50
C MET A 1 10.57 -23.54 32.48
N ASP A 2 9.91 -22.49 32.98
CA ASP A 2 9.05 -21.59 32.21
C ASP A 2 9.91 -20.68 31.33
N ARG A 3 9.67 -20.72 30.01
CA ARG A 3 10.16 -19.67 29.11
C ARG A 3 9.12 -18.57 29.11
N GLY A 4 9.48 -17.44 29.69
CA GLY A 4 8.62 -16.28 29.90
C GLY A 4 7.91 -15.86 28.61
N LEU A 5 6.59 -15.88 28.68
CA LEU A 5 5.71 -15.11 27.81
C LEU A 5 6.02 -13.63 28.08
N GLY A 6 6.91 -13.06 27.28
CA GLY A 6 7.18 -11.63 27.27
C GLY A 6 5.87 -10.88 27.02
N SER A 7 5.52 -10.00 27.95
CA SER A 7 4.36 -9.13 27.89
C SER A 7 4.36 -8.31 26.58
N TRP A 8 3.33 -8.50 25.76
CA TRP A 8 3.05 -7.69 24.56
C TRP A 8 2.43 -6.33 24.90
N ALA A 9 2.25 -6.02 26.19
CA ALA A 9 1.51 -4.83 26.65
C ALA A 9 2.22 -3.48 26.43
N GLY A 10 3.44 -3.48 25.87
CA GLY A 10 4.22 -2.27 25.60
C GLY A 10 4.66 -2.08 24.15
N MET A 11 4.23 -2.95 23.23
CA MET A 11 4.60 -2.86 21.83
C MET A 11 3.64 -1.88 21.15
N LYS A 12 4.03 -0.61 21.12
CA LYS A 12 3.35 0.44 20.35
C LYS A 12 3.12 -0.06 18.93
N SER A 13 1.94 0.20 18.38
CA SER A 13 1.63 -0.19 17.00
C SER A 13 2.70 0.37 16.05
N ALA A 14 2.96 -0.29 14.92
CA ALA A 14 3.92 0.21 13.93
C ALA A 14 3.61 1.67 13.52
N THR A 15 2.33 2.05 13.55
CA THR A 15 1.81 3.41 13.42
C THR A 15 2.28 4.39 14.50
N GLU A 16 2.31 3.99 15.77
CA GLU A 16 2.73 4.86 16.89
C GLU A 16 4.26 5.04 17.00
N GLN A 17 5.05 4.14 16.41
CA GLN A 17 6.50 4.28 16.37
C GLN A 17 6.99 5.23 15.27
N LEU A 18 6.22 5.35 14.18
CA LEU A 18 6.50 6.28 13.08
C LEU A 18 6.17 7.74 13.45
N ASP A 19 5.20 7.96 14.35
CA ASP A 19 4.68 9.29 14.71
C ASP A 19 5.63 10.10 15.64
N GLN A 20 6.59 9.46 16.30
CA GLN A 20 7.36 10.07 17.39
C GLN A 20 8.68 10.75 16.98
N ASN A 21 9.15 10.63 15.73
CA ASN A 21 10.50 11.06 15.36
C ASN A 21 10.62 12.06 14.20
N ASP A 22 9.53 12.66 13.69
CA ASP A 22 9.65 13.74 12.70
C ASP A 22 8.54 14.80 12.82
N PRO A 23 8.85 16.06 13.17
CA PRO A 23 7.88 17.16 13.14
C PRO A 23 7.34 17.50 11.73
N HIS A 24 7.90 16.91 10.65
CA HIS A 24 7.42 17.05 9.28
C HIS A 24 6.46 15.95 8.83
N PHE A 25 6.39 14.82 9.54
CA PHE A 25 5.41 13.77 9.25
C PHE A 25 4.13 14.03 10.04
N ARG A 26 3.44 15.14 9.74
CA ARG A 26 2.05 15.29 10.16
C ARG A 26 1.19 14.52 9.16
N GLN A 27 0.77 13.32 9.54
CA GLN A 27 -0.46 12.54 9.26
C GLN A 27 -1.44 12.91 8.10
N GLN A 28 -1.11 13.79 7.16
CA GLN A 28 -2.05 14.43 6.22
C GLN A 28 -1.42 14.78 4.87
N ASP A 29 -0.39 14.06 4.42
CA ASP A 29 0.05 14.15 3.00
C ASP A 29 -1.02 13.58 2.03
N PHE A 30 -1.94 12.80 2.61
CA PHE A 30 -3.18 12.31 2.05
C PHE A 30 -4.26 12.61 3.09
N VAL A 31 -5.39 13.24 2.72
CA VAL A 31 -6.55 13.36 3.63
C VAL A 31 -7.51 12.24 3.26
N PRO A 32 -7.35 11.02 3.79
CA PRO A 32 -8.36 10.00 3.63
C PRO A 32 -9.67 10.52 4.22
N SER A 33 -10.80 10.20 3.60
CA SER A 33 -12.05 10.25 4.35
C SER A 33 -11.83 9.42 5.63
N HIS A 34 -12.30 9.88 6.80
CA HIS A 34 -12.10 9.12 8.04
C HIS A 34 -12.62 7.68 7.85
N GLY A 35 -11.70 6.71 7.70
CA GLY A 35 -12.03 5.30 7.37
C GLY A 35 -11.59 4.79 5.99
N ALA A 36 -10.81 5.53 5.20
CA ALA A 36 -10.32 5.06 3.91
C ALA A 36 -9.35 3.87 4.02
N CYS A 37 -9.65 2.77 3.31
CA CYS A 37 -8.75 1.63 3.18
C CYS A 37 -8.03 1.69 1.83
N TYR A 38 -6.70 1.68 1.84
CA TYR A 38 -5.88 1.58 0.63
C TYR A 38 -5.34 0.16 0.46
N TRP A 39 -5.27 -0.28 -0.79
CA TRP A 39 -4.57 -1.51 -1.16
C TRP A 39 -3.11 -1.19 -1.46
N VAL A 40 -2.16 -1.87 -0.81
CA VAL A 40 -0.72 -1.64 -1.07
C VAL A 40 -0.17 -2.78 -1.92
N CYS A 41 0.17 -2.46 -3.17
CA CYS A 41 0.59 -3.34 -4.27
C CYS A 41 2.05 -3.84 -4.14
N ALA A 42 2.50 -4.10 -2.91
CA ALA A 42 3.81 -4.70 -2.71
C ALA A 42 3.68 -5.78 -1.64
N TYR A 43 3.85 -7.04 -2.06
CA TYR A 43 4.02 -8.21 -1.18
C TYR A 43 2.76 -8.83 -0.55
N ALA A 44 1.55 -8.34 -0.82
CA ALA A 44 0.34 -8.81 -0.13
C ALA A 44 -0.12 -10.24 -0.51
N ASN A 45 0.34 -10.81 -1.64
CA ASN A 45 0.08 -12.21 -1.94
C ASN A 45 1.13 -13.11 -1.26
N CYS A 46 0.69 -14.03 -0.41
CA CYS A 46 1.54 -14.99 0.29
C CYS A 46 2.30 -15.85 -0.74
N GLN A 47 3.57 -15.51 -0.99
CA GLN A 47 4.39 -16.20 -1.99
C GLN A 47 4.65 -17.68 -1.62
N HIS A 48 4.45 -18.04 -0.35
CA HIS A 48 4.57 -19.42 0.13
C HIS A 48 3.35 -20.28 -0.19
N ALA A 49 2.23 -19.70 -0.63
CA ALA A 49 0.97 -20.40 -0.92
C ALA A 49 0.23 -19.83 -2.15
N VAL A 50 0.97 -19.37 -3.17
CA VAL A 50 0.40 -18.72 -4.37
C VAL A 50 -0.68 -19.57 -5.04
N SER A 51 -0.48 -20.90 -5.10
CA SER A 51 -1.44 -21.82 -5.73
C SER A 51 -2.79 -21.90 -5.01
N ALA A 52 -2.85 -21.52 -3.73
CA ALA A 52 -4.10 -21.46 -2.96
C ALA A 52 -4.79 -20.08 -3.09
N ALA A 53 -4.06 -19.05 -3.52
CA ALA A 53 -4.55 -17.69 -3.66
C ALA A 53 -4.89 -17.32 -5.12
N VAL A 54 -4.41 -18.09 -6.09
CA VAL A 54 -4.60 -17.86 -7.52
C VAL A 54 -5.59 -18.88 -8.09
N THR A 55 -6.71 -18.39 -8.58
CA THR A 55 -7.79 -19.15 -9.24
C THR A 55 -7.64 -19.09 -10.76
N LYS A 56 -8.49 -19.84 -11.49
CA LYS A 56 -8.52 -19.80 -12.96
C LYS A 56 -8.96 -18.43 -13.49
N ASP A 57 -9.87 -17.78 -12.77
CA ASP A 57 -10.29 -16.41 -13.03
C ASP A 57 -9.63 -15.46 -12.01
N PRO A 58 -8.71 -14.57 -12.43
CA PRO A 58 -8.04 -13.62 -11.55
C PRO A 58 -8.97 -12.69 -10.76
N THR A 59 -10.22 -12.51 -11.20
CA THR A 59 -11.21 -11.68 -10.50
C THR A 59 -11.80 -12.35 -9.26
N GLU A 60 -11.63 -13.66 -9.10
CA GLU A 60 -12.06 -14.41 -7.92
C GLU A 60 -11.02 -14.37 -6.79
N THR A 61 -9.86 -13.76 -7.03
CA THR A 61 -8.77 -13.70 -6.05
C THR A 61 -9.06 -12.73 -4.92
N SER A 62 -8.45 -12.98 -3.76
CA SER A 62 -8.61 -12.14 -2.58
C SER A 62 -8.12 -10.70 -2.78
N PHE A 63 -7.07 -10.51 -3.59
CA PHE A 63 -6.52 -9.19 -3.88
C PHE A 63 -7.42 -8.39 -4.83
N TYR A 64 -8.06 -9.01 -5.83
CA TYR A 64 -9.07 -8.32 -6.64
C TYR A 64 -10.22 -7.81 -5.77
N ARG A 65 -10.70 -8.65 -4.84
CA ARG A 65 -11.71 -8.24 -3.87
C ARG A 65 -11.21 -7.10 -2.97
N ALA A 66 -9.98 -7.17 -2.48
CA ALA A 66 -9.42 -6.11 -1.64
C ALA A 66 -9.36 -4.77 -2.40
N ILE A 67 -8.86 -4.78 -3.64
CA ILE A 67 -8.85 -3.60 -4.52
C ILE A 67 -10.26 -3.02 -4.66
N SER A 68 -11.28 -3.87 -4.91
CA SER A 68 -12.67 -3.41 -5.08
C SER A 68 -13.28 -2.77 -3.82
N LEU A 69 -12.77 -3.10 -2.63
CA LEU A 69 -13.24 -2.56 -1.35
C LEU A 69 -12.46 -1.32 -0.90
N SER A 70 -11.27 -1.11 -1.47
CA SER A 70 -10.42 0.04 -1.19
C SER A 70 -10.88 1.32 -1.88
N GLU A 71 -10.33 2.46 -1.46
CA GLU A 71 -10.50 3.75 -2.15
C GLU A 71 -9.46 3.96 -3.26
N GLY A 72 -8.29 3.35 -3.10
CA GLY A 72 -7.19 3.45 -4.05
C GLY A 72 -6.14 2.35 -3.84
N THR A 73 -5.23 2.27 -4.80
CA THR A 73 -4.07 1.37 -4.77
C THR A 73 -2.78 2.18 -4.70
N VAL A 74 -1.85 1.73 -3.88
CA VAL A 74 -0.51 2.30 -3.74
C VAL A 74 0.52 1.26 -4.15
N SER A 75 1.31 1.54 -5.19
CA SER A 75 2.45 0.71 -5.57
C SER A 75 3.73 1.20 -4.89
N VAL A 76 4.37 0.33 -4.11
CA VAL A 76 5.69 0.62 -3.52
C VAL A 76 6.76 0.09 -4.47
N VAL A 77 7.59 1.01 -5.00
CA VAL A 77 8.61 0.71 -6.00
C VAL A 77 10.00 0.80 -5.40
N ASP A 78 10.86 -0.16 -5.76
CA ASP A 78 12.30 -0.04 -5.53
C ASP A 78 12.96 0.81 -6.64
N SER A 79 14.26 1.06 -6.50
CA SER A 79 15.02 1.84 -7.49
C SER A 79 15.09 1.18 -8.88
N GLY A 80 14.81 -0.12 -8.97
CA GLY A 80 14.78 -0.88 -10.22
C GLY A 80 13.39 -0.99 -10.84
N GLY A 81 12.33 -0.54 -10.16
CA GLY A 81 10.95 -0.75 -10.59
C GLY A 81 10.57 -2.23 -10.73
N VAL A 82 11.20 -3.13 -9.95
CA VAL A 82 11.09 -4.59 -10.15
C VAL A 82 9.65 -5.09 -10.00
N CYS A 83 8.81 -4.40 -9.22
CA CYS A 83 7.39 -4.77 -9.11
C CYS A 83 6.68 -4.76 -10.48
N PHE A 84 7.06 -3.88 -11.41
CA PHE A 84 6.43 -3.80 -12.74
C PHE A 84 6.80 -4.96 -13.67
N THR A 85 7.77 -5.79 -13.31
CA THR A 85 8.05 -7.03 -14.05
C THR A 85 7.24 -8.22 -13.52
N ARG A 86 6.44 -8.03 -12.46
CA ARG A 86 5.63 -9.08 -11.84
C ARG A 86 4.20 -9.00 -12.35
N VAL A 87 3.75 -10.07 -13.01
CA VAL A 87 2.42 -10.14 -13.65
C VAL A 87 1.27 -9.76 -12.71
N TRP A 88 1.37 -10.10 -11.42
CA TRP A 88 0.34 -9.75 -10.44
C TRP A 88 0.29 -8.25 -10.14
N CYS A 89 1.43 -7.59 -10.01
CA CYS A 89 1.46 -6.13 -9.87
C CYS A 89 0.90 -5.46 -11.12
N CYS A 90 1.20 -5.96 -12.33
CA CYS A 90 0.60 -5.46 -13.56
C CYS A 90 -0.94 -5.63 -13.58
N PHE A 91 -1.44 -6.76 -13.08
CA PHE A 91 -2.87 -7.00 -12.95
C PHE A 91 -3.52 -6.05 -11.95
N GLU A 92 -2.91 -5.82 -10.79
CA GLU A 92 -3.40 -4.86 -9.79
C GLU A 92 -3.48 -3.45 -10.39
N ILE A 93 -2.45 -3.01 -11.12
CA ILE A 93 -2.44 -1.72 -11.83
C ILE A 93 -3.57 -1.65 -12.85
N TYR A 94 -3.74 -2.69 -13.67
CA TYR A 94 -4.81 -2.76 -14.66
C TYR A 94 -6.19 -2.68 -13.99
N THR A 95 -6.43 -3.45 -12.94
CA THR A 95 -7.70 -3.43 -12.21
C THR A 95 -7.97 -2.05 -11.62
N SER A 96 -6.97 -1.42 -11.00
CA SER A 96 -7.15 -0.11 -10.39
C SER A 96 -7.44 0.97 -11.42
N LEU A 97 -6.67 1.02 -12.51
CA LEU A 97 -6.77 2.09 -13.52
C LEU A 97 -7.88 1.86 -14.55
N MET A 98 -8.06 0.63 -15.03
CA MET A 98 -8.96 0.34 -16.16
C MET A 98 -10.33 -0.14 -15.69
N ASP A 99 -10.42 -0.80 -14.54
CA ASP A 99 -11.68 -1.34 -14.04
C ASP A 99 -12.32 -0.46 -12.95
N GLN A 100 -11.56 -0.11 -11.91
CA GLN A 100 -12.11 0.62 -10.75
C GLN A 100 -12.19 2.14 -10.97
N ALA A 101 -11.16 2.76 -11.57
CA ALA A 101 -11.12 4.22 -11.74
C ALA A 101 -12.31 4.78 -12.53
N PRO A 102 -12.71 4.21 -13.69
CA PRO A 102 -13.86 4.73 -14.45
C PRO A 102 -15.19 4.59 -13.71
N LYS A 103 -15.30 3.61 -12.80
CA LYS A 103 -16.55 3.32 -12.07
C LYS A 103 -16.73 4.21 -10.85
N ARG A 104 -15.65 4.57 -10.17
CA ARG A 104 -15.70 5.11 -8.81
C ARG A 104 -14.73 6.27 -8.55
N GLY A 105 -13.95 6.69 -9.53
CA GLY A 105 -12.87 7.65 -9.32
C GLY A 105 -11.73 7.08 -8.46
N TYR A 106 -11.54 5.76 -8.52
CA TYR A 106 -10.51 5.01 -7.78
C TYR A 106 -9.11 5.55 -8.06
N LYS A 107 -8.30 5.66 -7.01
CA LYS A 107 -6.97 6.28 -7.06
C LYS A 107 -5.84 5.29 -7.23
N TYR A 108 -4.78 5.73 -7.91
CA TYR A 108 -3.58 4.93 -8.09
C TYR A 108 -2.34 5.79 -7.88
N ASP A 109 -1.61 5.51 -6.80
CA ASP A 109 -0.41 6.24 -6.40
C ASP A 109 0.81 5.32 -6.43
N VAL A 110 1.99 5.91 -6.56
CA VAL A 110 3.27 5.21 -6.61
C VAL A 110 4.22 5.85 -5.62
N TYR A 111 4.78 5.07 -4.68
CA TYR A 111 5.70 5.57 -3.66
C TYR A 111 7.02 4.80 -3.67
N THR A 112 8.10 5.46 -3.27
CA THR A 112 9.42 4.86 -3.06
C THR A 112 10.06 5.42 -1.80
N ALA A 113 11.07 4.72 -1.27
CA ALA A 113 11.86 5.20 -0.15
C ALA A 113 13.08 5.96 -0.66
N ARG A 114 13.39 7.11 -0.02
CA ARG A 114 14.65 7.82 -0.28
C ARG A 114 15.83 6.98 0.26
N SER A 115 17.02 7.07 -0.36
CA SER A 115 18.20 6.21 -0.09
C SER A 115 18.63 6.01 1.38
N SER A 116 18.15 6.79 2.34
CA SER A 116 18.35 6.55 3.76
C SER A 116 17.28 5.59 4.30
N MET A 117 17.68 4.57 5.05
CA MET A 117 16.82 3.55 5.68
C MET A 117 15.67 4.11 6.56
N PHE A 118 15.70 5.41 6.86
CA PHE A 118 14.68 6.15 7.63
C PHE A 118 14.27 7.47 6.95
N GLY A 119 14.47 7.59 5.63
CA GLY A 119 14.06 8.79 4.88
C GLY A 119 12.54 8.81 4.61
N PRO A 120 11.95 9.99 4.35
CA PRO A 120 10.54 10.09 4.00
C PRO A 120 10.26 9.35 2.69
N ALA A 121 9.07 8.75 2.59
CA ALA A 121 8.58 8.21 1.33
C ALA A 121 8.30 9.37 0.36
N ILE A 122 8.65 9.17 -0.90
CA ILE A 122 8.38 10.13 -1.99
C ILE A 122 7.50 9.41 -2.99
N GLY A 123 6.44 10.07 -3.46
CA GLY A 123 5.50 9.45 -4.36
C GLY A 123 4.96 10.37 -5.45
N LEU A 124 4.44 9.72 -6.48
CA LEU A 124 3.59 10.27 -7.51
C LEU A 124 2.15 9.92 -7.13
N VAL A 125 1.27 10.90 -7.07
CA VAL A 125 -0.12 10.70 -6.67
C VAL A 125 -1.08 11.05 -7.80
N ASP A 126 -2.20 10.35 -7.87
CA ASP A 126 -3.31 10.67 -8.77
C ASP A 126 -4.24 11.73 -8.16
N GLY A 127 -3.91 12.99 -8.39
CA GLY A 127 -4.68 14.14 -7.92
C GLY A 127 -3.77 15.26 -7.44
N LEU A 128 -4.31 16.13 -6.58
CA LEU A 128 -3.52 17.15 -5.91
C LEU A 128 -2.87 16.55 -4.66
N SER A 129 -1.55 16.67 -4.58
CA SER A 129 -0.78 16.45 -3.37
C SER A 129 -0.71 17.73 -2.53
N VAL A 130 -0.34 17.59 -1.26
CA VAL A 130 -0.04 18.73 -0.38
C VAL A 130 1.14 19.58 -0.85
N TYR A 131 1.94 19.07 -1.79
CA TYR A 131 3.09 19.77 -2.36
C TYR A 131 2.75 20.53 -3.64
N ASP A 132 1.56 20.33 -4.21
CA ASP A 132 1.10 21.08 -5.38
C ASP A 132 0.62 22.48 -4.95
N GLN A 133 1.57 23.41 -4.87
CA GLN A 133 1.27 24.82 -4.61
C GLN A 133 0.60 25.46 -5.84
N ARG A 134 -0.47 26.22 -5.59
CA ARG A 134 -1.18 27.03 -6.60
C ARG A 134 -0.33 28.18 -7.12
#